data_AF-J9F3R9-F1
#
_entry.id   AF-J9F3R9-F1
#
_cell.length_a   1.000
_cell.length_b   1.000
_cell.length_c   1.000
_cell.angle_alpha   90.00
_cell.angle_beta   90.00
_cell.angle_gamma   90.00
#
_symmetry.space_group_name_H-M   'P 1'
#
loop_
_entity.id
_entity.type
_entity.pdbx_description
1 polymer ?
#
loop_
_entity_poly.entity_id
_entity_poly.type
_entity_poly.pdbx_seq_one_letter_code
_entity_poly.pdbx_strand_id
1 'polypeptide(L)' 'PDFLLSDINPMIVENYSNFLRNVKGIGETTIGMMMSRTRTIINRGIKMQLVKYDINPFAYYKIKSSPVREVDLT' A
#
# COMPACT_ATOMS: atom_id res chain seq x y z
N PRO A 1 8.29 6.41 -17.33
CA PRO A 1 8.09 7.68 -16.59
C PRO A 1 8.59 7.53 -15.16
N ASP A 2 9.49 8.42 -14.75
CA ASP A 2 9.88 8.52 -13.35
C ASP A 2 8.72 9.13 -12.54
N PHE A 3 8.55 8.68 -11.30
CA PHE A 3 7.40 9.01 -10.47
C PHE A 3 7.90 9.43 -9.08
N LEU A 4 7.62 10.66 -8.67
CA LEU A 4 8.18 11.21 -7.43
C LEU A 4 7.36 10.76 -6.22
N LEU A 5 8.01 10.70 -5.07
CA LEU A 5 7.34 10.37 -3.80
C LEU A 5 6.28 11.43 -3.47
N SER A 6 6.55 12.71 -3.72
CA SER A 6 5.63 13.83 -3.51
C SER A 6 4.32 13.73 -4.30
N ASP A 7 4.32 13.01 -5.41
CA ASP A 7 3.16 12.93 -6.30
C ASP A 7 2.12 11.93 -5.79
N ILE A 8 2.48 11.09 -4.81
CA ILE A 8 1.57 10.08 -4.28
C ILE A 8 0.42 10.74 -3.52
N ASN A 9 -0.79 10.45 -3.97
CA ASN A 9 -2.02 10.83 -3.30
C ASN A 9 -2.92 9.59 -3.09
N PRO A 10 -4.05 9.70 -2.35
CA PRO A 10 -4.94 8.57 -2.10
C PRO A 10 -5.45 7.87 -3.36
N MET A 11 -5.75 8.63 -4.41
CA MET A 11 -6.23 8.07 -5.68
C MET A 11 -5.16 7.18 -6.33
N ILE A 12 -3.89 7.56 -6.27
CA ILE A 12 -2.79 6.75 -6.81
C ILE A 12 -2.62 5.46 -6.01
N VAL A 13 -2.75 5.51 -4.69
CA VAL A 13 -2.67 4.31 -3.83
C VAL A 13 -3.79 3.32 -4.17
N GLU A 14 -5.02 3.81 -4.36
CA GLU A 14 -6.16 2.99 -4.77
C GLU A 14 -5.96 2.40 -6.18
N ASN A 15 -5.59 3.25 -7.15
CA ASN A 15 -5.33 2.84 -8.53
C ASN A 15 -4.21 1.80 -8.62
N TYR A 16 -3.15 1.95 -7.81
CA TYR A 16 -2.08 0.97 -7.74
C TYR A 16 -2.59 -0.38 -7.24
N SER A 17 -3.40 -0.40 -6.17
CA SER A 17 -4.02 -1.65 -5.70
C SER A 17 -4.93 -2.28 -6.75
N ASN A 18 -5.71 -1.47 -7.47
CA ASN A 18 -6.61 -1.94 -8.52
C ASN A 18 -5.84 -2.48 -9.73
N PHE A 19 -4.72 -1.86 -10.08
CA PHE A 19 -3.82 -2.34 -11.12
C PHE A 19 -3.21 -3.71 -10.76
N LEU A 20 -2.69 -3.87 -9.54
CA LEU A 20 -2.14 -5.15 -9.09
C LEU A 20 -3.18 -6.27 -9.12
N ARG A 21 -4.42 -5.96 -8.73
CA ARG A 21 -5.55 -6.89 -8.72
C ARG A 21 -6.04 -7.25 -10.12
N ASN A 22 -6.43 -6.24 -10.89
CA ASN A 22 -7.22 -6.43 -12.11
C ASN A 22 -6.36 -6.60 -13.36
N VAL A 23 -5.17 -5.98 -13.39
CA VAL A 23 -4.28 -6.02 -14.56
C VAL A 23 -3.18 -7.06 -14.36
N LYS A 24 -2.62 -7.15 -13.14
CA LYS A 24 -1.55 -8.12 -12.84
C LYS A 24 -2.06 -9.44 -12.25
N GLY A 25 -3.34 -9.55 -11.88
CA GLY A 25 -3.92 -10.78 -11.34
C GLY A 25 -3.29 -11.24 -10.02
N ILE A 26 -2.72 -10.32 -9.24
CA ILE A 26 -2.01 -10.65 -7.99
C ILE A 26 -3.04 -10.96 -6.90
N GLY A 27 -2.81 -12.02 -6.12
CA GLY A 27 -3.68 -12.41 -5.01
C GLY A 27 -3.67 -11.41 -3.85
N GLU A 28 -4.79 -11.35 -3.11
CA GLU A 28 -5.03 -10.38 -2.03
C GLU A 28 -3.93 -10.32 -0.98
N THR A 29 -3.42 -11.48 -0.55
CA THR A 29 -2.36 -11.56 0.45
C THR A 29 -1.10 -10.86 -0.04
N THR A 30 -0.72 -11.10 -1.29
CA THR A 30 0.47 -10.48 -1.90
C THR A 30 0.26 -8.99 -2.13
N ILE A 31 -0.93 -8.57 -2.56
CA ILE A 31 -1.29 -7.14 -2.63
C ILE A 31 -1.15 -6.49 -1.25
N GLY A 32 -1.69 -7.10 -0.19
CA GLY A 32 -1.58 -6.58 1.17
C GLY A 32 -0.13 -6.41 1.62
N MET A 33 0.73 -7.39 1.34
CA MET A 33 2.17 -7.30 1.59
C MET A 33 2.83 -6.16 0.80
N MET A 34 2.53 -6.03 -0.49
CA MET A 34 3.06 -4.96 -1.35
C MET A 34 2.63 -3.58 -0.85
N MET A 35 1.35 -3.39 -0.55
CA MET A 35 0.80 -2.13 -0.06
C MET A 35 1.37 -1.75 1.32
N SER A 36 1.65 -2.73 2.19
CA SER A 36 2.34 -2.51 3.47
C SER A 36 3.76 -1.99 3.27
N ARG A 37 4.51 -2.58 2.33
CA ARG A 37 5.86 -2.10 1.96
C ARG A 37 5.80 -0.70 1.38
N THR A 38 4.86 -0.41 0.48
CA THR A 38 4.64 0.94 -0.07
C THR A 38 4.36 1.95 1.03
N ARG A 39 3.46 1.63 1.97
CA ARG A 39 3.15 2.50 3.13
C ARG A 39 4.40 2.77 3.97
N THR A 40 5.24 1.76 4.17
CA THR A 40 6.48 1.88 4.96
C THR A 40 7.47 2.86 4.32
N ILE A 41 7.64 2.80 3.00
CA ILE A 41 8.51 3.72 2.25
C ILE A 41 7.99 5.17 2.37
N ILE A 42 6.69 5.37 2.19
CA ILE A 42 6.06 6.69 2.34
C ILE A 42 6.24 7.23 3.75
N ASN A 43 5.93 6.43 4.77
CA ASN A 43 6.06 6.82 6.17
C ASN A 43 7.50 7.17 6.53
N ARG A 44 8.48 6.45 5.98
CA ARG A 44 9.90 6.78 6.14
C ARG A 44 10.23 8.14 5.51
N GLY A 45 9.74 8.40 4.30
CA GLY A 45 9.89 9.70 3.64
C GLY A 45 9.33 10.86 4.46
N ILE A 46 8.13 10.69 5.03
CA ILE A 46 7.51 11.67 5.94
C ILE A 46 8.36 11.86 7.19
N LYS A 47 8.78 10.77 7.85
CA LYS A 47 9.59 10.82 9.09
C LYS A 47 10.93 11.51 8.87
N MET A 48 11.54 11.33 7.70
CA MET A 48 12.78 11.97 7.30
C MET A 48 12.58 13.38 6.72
N GLN A 49 11.35 13.90 6.71
CA GLN A 49 10.99 15.22 6.15
C GLN A 49 11.38 15.38 4.67
N LEU A 50 11.45 14.28 3.93
CA LEU A 50 11.72 14.30 2.48
C LEU A 50 10.48 14.68 1.67
N VAL A 51 9.30 14.46 2.25
CA VAL A 51 8.00 14.77 1.65
C VAL A 51 7.03 15.22 2.73
N LYS A 52 6.10 16.09 2.34
CA LYS A 52 4.95 16.49 3.14
C LYS A 52 3.70 16.33 2.28
N TYR A 53 2.66 15.74 2.85
CA TYR A 53 1.37 15.58 2.18
C TYR A 53 0.31 16.32 2.96
N ASP A 54 -0.56 17.04 2.26
CA ASP A 54 -1.75 17.65 2.86
C ASP A 54 -2.76 16.59 3.28
N ILE A 55 -2.86 15.51 2.50
CA ILE A 55 -3.70 14.34 2.80
C ILE A 55 -2.79 13.11 2.80
N ASN A 56 -2.83 12.32 3.87
CA ASN A 56 -2.04 11.09 3.95
C ASN A 56 -2.36 10.17 2.75
N PRO A 57 -1.36 9.70 1.98
CA PRO A 57 -1.60 8.86 0.80
C PRO A 57 -2.42 7.59 1.07
N PHE A 58 -2.39 7.06 2.30
CA PHE A 58 -3.11 5.87 2.70
C PHE A 58 -4.40 6.17 3.48
N ALA A 59 -4.86 7.42 3.53
CA ALA A 59 -6.01 7.86 4.33
C ALA A 59 -7.28 7.00 4.11
N TYR A 60 -7.54 6.62 2.86
CA TYR A 60 -8.75 5.88 2.48
C TYR A 60 -8.47 4.42 2.10
N TYR A 61 -7.21 3.97 2.17
CA TYR A 61 -6.83 2.62 1.79
C TYR A 61 -6.60 1.71 3.01
N LYS A 62 -7.44 0.69 3.17
CA LYS A 62 -7.30 -0.32 4.22
C LYS A 62 -6.62 -1.58 3.68
N ILE A 63 -5.43 -1.88 4.20
CA ILE A 63 -4.77 -3.15 3.94
C ILE A 63 -5.57 -4.24 4.66
N LYS A 64 -6.12 -5.20 3.91
CA LYS A 64 -6.81 -6.34 4.50
C LYS A 64 -5.81 -7.18 5.29
N SER A 65 -6.15 -7.52 6.53
CA SER A 65 -5.40 -8.50 7.31
C SER A 65 -5.54 -9.87 6.65
N SER A 66 -4.46 -10.64 6.61
CA SER A 66 -4.55 -12.05 6.25
C SER A 66 -5.52 -12.74 7.21
N PRO A 67 -6.37 -13.66 6.74
CA PRO A 67 -7.19 -14.48 7.64
C PRO A 67 -6.25 -15.22 8.60
N VAL A 68 -6.61 -15.22 9.88
CA VAL A 68 -5.92 -16.04 10.89
C VAL A 68 -6.13 -17.49 10.49
N ARG A 69 -5.06 -18.19 10.10
CA ARG A 69 -5.13 -19.64 9.92
C ARG A 69 -5.17 -20.24 11.31
N GLU A 70 -6.28 -20.87 11.68
CA GLU A 70 -6.29 -21.80 12.80
C GLU A 70 -5.32 -22.93 12.43
N VAL A 71 -4.20 -22.98 13.14
CA VAL A 71 -3.27 -24.10 13.07
C VAL A 71 -3.85 -25.19 13.95
N ASP A 72 -4.49 -26.19 13.33
CA ASP A 72 -4.82 -27.43 14.02
C ASP A 72 -3.51 -28.12 14.41
N LEU A 73 -3.19 -28.10 15.70
CA LEU A 73 -2.14 -28.92 16.30
C LEU A 73 -2.77 -30.31 16.53
N THR A 74 -2.60 -31.23 15.59
CA THR A 74 -2.92 -32.66 15.77
C THR A 74 -1.67 -33.49 16.00
#